data_AF-A0A251V8Q9-F1
#
_entry.id   AF-A0A251V8Q9-F1
#
_cell.length_a   1.000
_cell.length_b   1.000
_cell.length_c   1.000
_cell.angle_alpha   90.00
_cell.angle_beta   90.00
_cell.angle_gamma   90.00
#
_symmetry.space_group_name_H-M   'P 1'
#
loop_
_entity.id
_entity.type
_entity.pdbx_description
1 polymer ?
#
loop_
_entity_poly.entity_id
_entity_poly.type
_entity_poly.pdbx_seq_one_letter_code
_entity_poly.pdbx_strand_id
1 'polypeptide(L)'
;MLSLAASSFNNTTVKVSGKLPLVPSWYRTRSHPAEVTAGLYNTVNRNGYEEIANVFCKNSCRMILPGMDLLDEQQPNESFSSPELLLADIKDACRNNDVKVCGQNLNVAGTIKNFEQIKKNLAGENGIELFLYQRMGGEFFFA
;
A
#
# COMPACT_ATOMS: atom_id res chain seq x y z
N MET A 1 8.39 -6.37 -16.96
CA MET A 1 7.73 -7.47 -16.22
C MET A 1 6.23 -7.25 -16.06
N LEU A 2 5.75 -6.12 -15.53
CA LEU A 2 4.29 -5.87 -15.39
C LEU A 2 3.55 -5.91 -16.74
N SER A 3 4.09 -5.27 -17.78
CA SER A 3 3.54 -5.32 -19.14
C SER A 3 3.48 -6.73 -19.72
N LEU A 4 4.52 -7.52 -19.49
CA LEU A 4 4.56 -8.93 -19.90
C LEU A 4 3.43 -9.70 -19.20
N ALA A 5 3.29 -9.59 -17.89
CA ALA A 5 2.20 -10.23 -17.14
C ALA A 5 0.82 -9.79 -17.67
N ALA A 6 0.59 -8.48 -17.82
CA ALA A 6 -0.67 -7.97 -18.37
C ALA A 6 -0.98 -8.55 -19.76
N SER A 7 0.01 -8.61 -20.65
CA SER A 7 -0.15 -9.17 -21.99
C SER A 7 -0.44 -10.67 -21.97
N SER A 8 0.19 -11.44 -21.07
CA SER A 8 -0.02 -12.89 -20.95
C SER A 8 -1.44 -13.25 -20.51
N PHE A 9 -2.14 -12.36 -19.80
CA PHE A 9 -3.49 -12.59 -19.28
C PHE A 9 -4.58 -11.76 -19.99
N ASN A 10 -4.27 -11.03 -21.06
CA ASN A 10 -5.20 -10.04 -21.67
C ASN A 10 -6.51 -10.65 -22.22
N ASN A 11 -6.51 -11.92 -22.59
CA ASN A 11 -7.65 -12.66 -23.14
C ASN A 11 -8.33 -13.55 -22.10
N THR A 12 -8.11 -13.27 -20.80
CA THR A 12 -8.67 -14.03 -19.69
C THR A 12 -9.48 -13.12 -18.76
N THR A 13 -10.24 -13.70 -17.85
CA THR A 13 -10.95 -12.96 -16.80
C THR A 13 -10.06 -12.65 -15.58
N VAL A 14 -8.78 -13.03 -15.62
CA VAL A 14 -7.83 -12.87 -14.51
C VAL A 14 -7.41 -11.42 -14.39
N LYS A 15 -7.56 -10.85 -13.19
CA LYS A 15 -7.10 -9.49 -12.87
C LYS A 15 -5.67 -9.53 -12.33
N VAL A 16 -4.74 -8.92 -13.05
CA VAL A 16 -3.34 -8.82 -12.63
C VAL A 16 -3.20 -7.72 -11.57
N SER A 17 -2.55 -8.06 -10.46
CA SER A 17 -2.26 -7.12 -9.38
C SER A 17 -0.79 -7.23 -8.96
N GLY A 18 -0.15 -6.10 -8.69
CA GLY A 18 1.23 -6.04 -8.20
C GLY A 18 1.28 -5.50 -6.78
N LYS A 19 2.09 -6.12 -5.91
CA LYS A 19 2.28 -5.63 -4.54
C LYS A 19 3.32 -4.53 -4.49
N LEU A 20 2.95 -3.41 -3.89
CA LEU A 20 3.86 -2.29 -3.65
C LEU A 20 4.67 -2.54 -2.36
N PRO A 21 5.99 -2.27 -2.35
CA PRO A 21 6.75 -2.20 -1.10
C PRO A 21 6.31 -0.98 -0.29
N LEU A 22 6.14 -1.15 1.02
CA LEU A 22 5.82 -0.07 1.95
C LEU A 22 7.02 0.17 2.87
N VAL A 23 7.50 1.42 2.90
CA VAL A 23 8.69 1.81 3.67
C VAL A 23 8.33 3.04 4.52
N PRO A 24 7.64 2.87 5.67
CA PRO A 24 7.11 3.97 6.43
C PRO A 24 8.16 4.69 7.30
N SER A 25 9.29 4.03 7.60
CA SER A 25 10.38 4.65 8.37
C SER A 25 10.93 5.87 7.64
N TRP A 26 11.23 6.92 8.41
CA TRP A 26 11.76 8.20 7.94
C TRP A 26 10.82 9.00 7.02
N TYR A 27 9.55 8.62 6.91
CA TYR A 27 8.57 9.31 6.08
C TYR A 27 8.35 10.77 6.49
N ARG A 28 8.47 11.11 7.78
CA ARG A 28 8.29 12.49 8.26
C ARG A 28 9.48 13.41 7.98
N THR A 29 10.57 12.89 7.40
CA THR A 29 11.72 13.72 7.02
C THR A 29 11.52 14.35 5.64
N ARG A 30 12.27 15.38 5.25
CA ARG A 30 12.08 15.99 3.92
C ARG A 30 12.54 15.10 2.76
N SER A 31 13.54 14.25 3.01
CA SER A 31 14.25 13.49 1.97
C SER A 31 13.78 12.04 1.83
N HIS A 32 12.88 11.57 2.70
CA HIS A 32 12.40 10.18 2.79
C HIS A 32 13.51 9.14 2.52
N PRO A 33 14.61 9.16 3.29
CA PRO A 33 15.84 8.44 2.95
C PRO A 33 15.63 6.92 2.83
N ALA A 34 14.72 6.33 3.62
CA ALA A 34 14.42 4.91 3.53
C ALA A 34 13.72 4.53 2.21
N GLU A 35 12.79 5.36 1.73
CA GLU A 35 12.15 5.16 0.42
C GLU A 35 13.18 5.31 -0.71
N VAL A 36 13.97 6.39 -0.68
CA VAL A 36 14.97 6.67 -1.72
C VAL A 36 16.01 5.54 -1.82
N THR A 37 16.49 5.04 -0.68
CA THR A 37 17.44 3.91 -0.65
C THR A 37 16.80 2.58 -1.06
N ALA A 38 15.50 2.41 -0.85
CA ALA A 38 14.73 1.28 -1.37
C ALA A 38 14.41 1.41 -2.89
N GLY A 39 14.82 2.50 -3.54
CA GLY A 39 14.58 2.75 -4.96
C GLY A 39 13.26 3.48 -5.27
N LEU A 40 12.53 3.91 -4.24
CA LEU A 40 11.35 4.75 -4.35
C LEU A 40 11.79 6.21 -4.25
N TYR A 41 11.97 6.90 -5.39
CA TYR A 41 12.38 8.30 -5.37
C TYR A 41 11.22 9.24 -4.97
N ASN A 42 10.78 9.12 -3.72
CA ASN A 42 9.77 9.93 -3.09
C ASN A 42 10.46 10.96 -2.18
N THR A 43 10.00 12.22 -2.19
CA THR A 43 10.51 13.30 -1.33
C THR A 43 9.38 14.30 -1.08
N VAL A 44 9.57 15.24 -0.15
CA VAL A 44 8.59 16.32 0.08
C VAL A 44 8.25 17.15 -1.18
N ASN A 45 9.16 17.19 -2.17
CA ASN A 45 8.98 17.96 -3.41
C ASN A 45 8.59 17.07 -4.61
N ARG A 46 8.47 15.76 -4.43
CA ARG A 46 8.21 14.80 -5.50
C ARG A 46 7.45 13.60 -4.96
N ASN A 47 6.19 13.46 -5.34
CA ASN A 47 5.43 12.24 -5.10
C ASN A 47 5.93 11.13 -6.04
N GLY A 48 6.75 10.23 -5.52
CA GLY A 48 7.32 9.12 -6.29
C GLY A 48 6.28 8.07 -6.73
N TYR A 49 5.12 8.03 -6.08
CA TYR A 49 4.07 7.04 -6.32
C TYR A 49 3.20 7.37 -7.54
N GLU A 50 3.14 8.63 -7.97
CA GLU A 50 2.41 9.04 -9.19
C GLU A 50 2.94 8.29 -10.43
N GLU A 51 4.25 8.25 -10.62
CA GLU A 51 4.87 7.53 -11.74
C GLU A 51 4.64 6.02 -11.65
N ILE A 52 4.65 5.47 -10.44
CA ILE A 52 4.37 4.05 -10.22
C ILE A 52 2.92 3.75 -10.59
N ALA A 53 1.96 4.53 -10.08
CA ALA A 53 0.54 4.38 -10.40
C ALA A 53 0.27 4.52 -11.90
N ASN A 54 0.89 5.48 -12.58
CA ASN A 54 0.82 5.64 -14.02
C ASN A 54 1.26 4.37 -14.78
N VAL A 55 2.33 3.70 -14.34
CA VAL A 55 2.76 2.42 -14.92
C VAL A 55 1.72 1.32 -14.71
N PHE A 56 1.07 1.25 -13.55
CA PHE A 56 -0.02 0.29 -13.32
C PHE A 56 -1.25 0.57 -14.19
N CYS A 57 -1.64 1.85 -14.31
CA CYS A 57 -2.76 2.30 -15.14
C CYS A 57 -2.55 1.93 -16.61
N LYS A 58 -1.37 2.24 -17.17
CA LYS A 58 -1.00 1.89 -18.56
C LYS A 58 -1.11 0.40 -18.89
N ASN A 59 -1.03 -0.46 -17.88
CA ASN A 59 -1.12 -1.91 -18.02
C ASN A 59 -2.43 -2.49 -17.48
N SER A 60 -3.42 -1.65 -17.15
CA SER A 60 -4.71 -2.05 -16.56
C SER A 60 -4.57 -2.98 -15.35
N CYS A 61 -3.50 -2.78 -14.57
CA CYS A 61 -3.17 -3.59 -13.41
C CYS A 61 -3.61 -2.92 -12.11
N ARG A 62 -3.95 -3.72 -11.11
CA ARG A 62 -4.30 -3.24 -9.77
C ARG A 62 -3.08 -3.21 -8.84
N MET A 63 -3.15 -2.43 -7.77
CA MET A 63 -2.07 -2.35 -6.79
C MET A 63 -2.49 -3.00 -5.46
N ILE A 64 -1.68 -3.92 -4.94
CA ILE A 64 -1.83 -4.42 -3.57
C ILE A 64 -1.01 -3.50 -2.65
N LEU A 65 -1.71 -2.77 -1.78
CA LEU A 65 -1.14 -1.84 -0.82
C LEU A 65 -1.16 -2.48 0.58
N PRO A 66 0.00 -2.90 1.12
CA PRO A 66 0.08 -3.42 2.47
C PRO A 66 0.01 -2.31 3.52
N GLY A 67 -0.08 -2.68 4.80
CA GLY A 67 -0.01 -1.75 5.93
C GLY A 67 -1.35 -1.14 6.35
N MET A 68 -2.48 -1.65 5.88
CA MET A 68 -3.81 -1.14 6.25
C MET A 68 -4.10 -1.16 7.76
N ASP A 69 -3.33 -1.96 8.50
CA ASP A 69 -3.37 -2.15 9.95
C ASP A 69 -2.44 -1.21 10.74
N LEU A 70 -1.56 -0.48 10.08
CA LEU A 70 -0.53 0.32 10.74
C LEU A 70 -1.11 1.65 11.27
N LEU A 71 -0.67 1.99 12.48
CA LEU A 71 -0.94 3.28 13.12
C LEU A 71 0.37 4.02 13.38
N ASP A 72 0.33 5.34 13.19
CA ASP A 72 1.43 6.24 13.55
C ASP A 72 1.76 6.17 15.05
N GLU A 73 0.74 6.06 15.91
CA GLU A 73 0.92 5.99 17.37
C GLU A 73 1.66 4.72 17.86
N GLN A 74 1.72 3.68 17.01
CA GLN A 74 2.41 2.43 17.32
C GLN A 74 3.85 2.41 16.78
N GLN A 75 4.30 3.47 16.10
CA GLN A 75 5.65 3.54 15.56
C GLN A 75 6.63 4.13 16.58
N PRO A 76 7.88 3.63 16.67
CA PRO A 76 8.92 4.27 17.47
C PRO A 76 9.18 5.70 17.01
N ASN A 77 9.29 6.65 17.95
CA ASN A 77 9.49 8.07 17.63
C ASN A 77 10.78 8.30 16.85
N GLU A 78 11.84 7.56 17.17
CA GLU A 78 13.17 7.64 16.57
C GLU A 78 13.17 7.21 15.10
N SER A 79 12.14 6.49 14.67
CA SER A 79 12.01 6.05 13.28
C SER A 79 11.49 7.15 12.36
N PHE A 80 10.97 8.26 12.90
CA PHE A 80 10.29 9.31 12.13
C PHE A 80 9.24 8.75 11.15
N SER A 81 8.61 7.64 11.53
CA SER A 81 7.70 6.87 10.68
C SER A 81 6.31 7.51 10.65
N SER A 82 5.64 7.41 9.50
CA SER A 82 4.23 7.77 9.38
C SER A 82 3.57 6.91 8.31
N PRO A 83 3.17 5.67 8.64
CA PRO A 83 2.42 4.82 7.73
C PRO A 83 1.08 5.44 7.33
N GLU A 84 0.41 6.23 8.18
CA GLU A 84 -0.88 6.84 7.83
C GLU A 84 -0.74 7.91 6.74
N LEU A 85 0.26 8.80 6.83
CA LEU A 85 0.53 9.79 5.78
C LEU A 85 0.97 9.09 4.49
N LEU A 86 1.86 8.10 4.61
CA LEU A 86 2.35 7.34 3.46
C LEU A 86 1.21 6.63 2.72
N LEU A 87 0.30 5.98 3.44
CA LEU A 87 -0.86 5.32 2.84
C LEU A 87 -1.80 6.32 2.16
N ALA A 88 -1.98 7.51 2.74
CA ALA A 88 -2.78 8.55 2.12
C ALA A 88 -2.18 8.99 0.79
N ASP A 89 -0.88 9.29 0.74
CA ASP A 89 -0.19 9.74 -0.47
C ASP A 89 -0.19 8.68 -1.58
N ILE A 90 -0.03 7.39 -1.24
CA ILE A 90 -0.13 6.29 -2.21
C ILE A 90 -1.56 6.16 -2.74
N LYS A 91 -2.57 6.23 -1.87
CA LYS A 91 -3.98 6.14 -2.27
C LYS A 91 -4.38 7.31 -3.18
N ASP A 92 -3.89 8.50 -2.89
CA ASP A 92 -4.11 9.69 -3.71
C ASP A 92 -3.46 9.55 -5.08
N ALA A 93 -2.19 9.10 -5.15
CA ALA A 93 -1.54 8.80 -6.43
C ALA A 93 -2.28 7.73 -7.25
N CYS A 94 -2.78 6.68 -6.59
CA CYS A 94 -3.59 5.66 -7.26
C CYS A 94 -4.91 6.24 -7.79
N ARG A 95 -5.60 7.07 -7.01
CA ARG A 95 -6.83 7.76 -7.44
C ARG A 95 -6.56 8.67 -8.65
N ASN A 96 -5.50 9.47 -8.59
CA ASN A 96 -5.14 10.41 -9.66
C ASN A 96 -4.83 9.72 -11.00
N ASN A 97 -4.47 8.43 -10.96
CA ASN A 97 -4.14 7.62 -12.14
C ASN A 97 -5.17 6.50 -12.40
N ASP A 98 -6.37 6.55 -11.82
CA ASP A 98 -7.42 5.53 -12.00
C ASP A 98 -6.99 4.08 -11.67
N VAL A 99 -6.02 3.91 -10.76
CA VAL A 99 -5.54 2.60 -10.32
C VAL A 99 -6.38 2.09 -9.16
N LYS A 100 -6.98 0.91 -9.33
CA LYS A 100 -7.71 0.24 -8.25
C LYS A 100 -6.73 -0.34 -7.22
N VAL A 101 -7.02 -0.06 -5.95
CA VAL A 101 -6.24 -0.54 -4.80
C VAL A 101 -6.90 -1.76 -4.17
N CYS A 102 -6.08 -2.75 -3.84
CA CYS A 102 -6.41 -3.88 -2.99
C CYS A 102 -5.64 -3.71 -1.67
N GLY A 103 -6.31 -3.80 -0.53
CA GLY A 103 -5.68 -3.62 0.78
C GLY A 103 -5.07 -4.91 1.31
N GLN A 104 -4.06 -4.78 2.16
CA GLN A 104 -3.46 -5.89 2.89
C GLN A 104 -2.92 -5.39 4.23
N ASN A 105 -2.97 -6.20 5.29
CA ASN A 105 -2.26 -5.91 6.54
C ASN A 105 -0.77 -6.28 6.43
N LEU A 106 0.07 -5.64 7.24
CA LEU A 106 1.50 -5.91 7.32
C LEU A 106 1.85 -6.81 8.51
N ASN A 107 1.23 -6.60 9.68
CA ASN A 107 1.50 -7.40 10.87
C ASN A 107 0.63 -8.66 10.93
N VAL A 108 1.21 -9.80 11.31
CA VAL A 108 0.51 -11.09 11.39
C VAL A 108 -0.41 -11.19 12.61
N ALA A 109 -0.04 -10.55 13.73
CA ALA A 109 -0.78 -10.53 14.98
C ALA A 109 -1.35 -9.12 15.25
N GLY A 110 -2.52 -8.83 14.69
CA GLY A 110 -3.19 -7.55 14.87
C GLY A 110 -3.95 -7.47 16.20
N THR A 111 -3.93 -6.32 16.86
CA THR A 111 -4.84 -6.02 17.98
C THR A 111 -6.21 -5.52 17.47
N ILE A 112 -7.19 -5.37 18.37
CA ILE A 112 -8.50 -4.75 18.02
C ILE A 112 -8.30 -3.40 17.32
N LYS A 113 -7.39 -2.56 17.84
CA LYS A 113 -7.05 -1.26 17.23
C LYS A 113 -6.53 -1.40 15.80
N ASN A 114 -5.73 -2.42 15.53
CA ASN A 114 -5.22 -2.68 14.17
C ASN A 114 -6.36 -3.05 13.20
N PHE A 115 -7.35 -3.82 13.65
CA PHE A 115 -8.53 -4.14 12.84
C PHE A 115 -9.46 -2.94 12.65
N GLU A 116 -9.63 -2.10 13.66
CA GLU A 116 -10.34 -0.83 13.52
C GLU A 116 -9.65 0.08 12.51
N GLN A 117 -8.31 0.13 12.53
CA GLN A 117 -7.52 0.87 11.56
C GLN A 117 -7.66 0.29 10.15
N ILE A 118 -7.66 -1.04 9.98
CA ILE A 118 -7.99 -1.68 8.69
C ILE A 118 -9.36 -1.18 8.22
N LYS A 119 -10.39 -1.27 9.07
CA LYS A 119 -11.75 -0.83 8.71
C LYS A 119 -11.78 0.63 8.29
N LYS A 120 -11.10 1.52 9.02
CA LYS A 120 -10.95 2.94 8.69
C LYS A 120 -10.28 3.12 7.32
N ASN A 121 -9.19 2.38 7.07
CA ASN A 121 -8.44 2.48 5.83
C ASN A 121 -9.16 1.91 4.60
N LEU A 122 -10.08 0.96 4.80
CA LEU A 122 -10.94 0.39 3.77
C LEU A 122 -12.18 1.27 3.49
N ALA A 123 -12.64 2.03 4.48
CA ALA A 123 -13.78 2.93 4.35
C ALA A 123 -13.41 4.23 3.59
N GLY A 124 -14.29 4.70 2.70
CA GLY A 124 -14.12 5.96 1.98
C GLY A 124 -14.56 5.88 0.51
N GLU A 125 -14.62 7.04 -0.16
CA GLU A 125 -15.04 7.17 -1.57
C GLU A 125 -14.10 6.44 -2.55
N ASN A 126 -12.86 6.15 -2.13
CA ASN A 126 -11.88 5.35 -2.87
C ASN A 126 -12.00 3.83 -2.60
N GLY A 127 -13.20 3.38 -2.23
CA GLY A 127 -13.51 2.06 -1.65
C GLY A 127 -12.60 0.95 -2.14
N ILE A 128 -11.75 0.46 -1.24
CA ILE A 128 -10.89 -0.70 -1.49
C ILE A 128 -11.82 -1.91 -1.61
N GLU A 129 -12.02 -2.39 -2.85
CA GLU A 129 -12.98 -3.47 -3.16
C GLU A 129 -12.53 -4.84 -2.63
N LEU A 130 -11.23 -5.00 -2.37
CA LEU A 130 -10.63 -6.28 -1.98
C LEU A 130 -9.61 -6.06 -0.87
N PHE A 131 -9.73 -6.81 0.21
CA PHE A 131 -8.74 -6.90 1.27
C PHE A 131 -8.17 -8.31 1.36
N LEU A 132 -6.84 -8.42 1.43
CA LEU A 132 -6.10 -9.67 1.57
C LEU A 132 -5.44 -9.73 2.94
N TYR A 133 -5.92 -10.63 3.81
CA TYR A 133 -5.30 -10.87 5.11
C TYR A 133 -4.00 -11.68 4.99
N GLN A 134 -2.92 -11.18 5.57
CA GLN A 134 -1.60 -11.79 5.64
C GLN A 134 -1.22 -12.04 7.11
N ARG A 135 -1.25 -13.25 7.63
CA ARG A 135 -1.51 -14.54 6.97
C ARG A 135 -2.39 -15.41 7.84
N MET A 136 -3.06 -16.38 7.22
CA MET A 136 -3.66 -17.47 7.97
C MET A 136 -2.59 -18.21 8.79
N GLY A 137 -2.93 -18.53 10.04
CA GLY A 137 -2.06 -19.17 11.03
C GLY A 137 -2.80 -19.41 12.35
N GLY A 138 -2.15 -20.04 13.34
CA GLY A 138 -2.78 -20.34 14.63
C GLY A 138 -3.38 -19.08 15.29
N GLU A 139 -2.61 -17.99 15.34
CA GLU A 139 -3.09 -16.70 15.86
C GLU A 139 -4.32 -16.17 15.13
N PHE A 140 -4.47 -16.44 13.82
CA PHE A 140 -5.65 -15.99 13.07
C PHE A 140 -6.92 -16.75 13.47
N PHE A 141 -6.81 -18.05 13.76
CA PHE A 141 -7.97 -18.90 14.08
C PHE A 141 -8.33 -18.91 15.57
N PHE A 142 -7.38 -18.54 16.43
CA PHE A 142 -7.50 -18.66 17.89
C PHE A 142 -7.33 -17.31 18.64
N ALA A 143 -7.30 -16.18 17.93
CA ALA A 143 -7.31 -14.83 18.52
C ALA A 143 -8.69 -14.41 19.05
#